data_AF-A0A669D2I3-F1
#
_entry.id   AF-A0A669D2I3-F1
#
_cell.length_a   1.000
_cell.length_b   1.000
_cell.length_c   1.000
_cell.angle_alpha   90.00
_cell.angle_beta   90.00
_cell.angle_gamma   90.00
#
_symmetry.space_group_name_H-M   'P 1'
#
loop_
_entity.id
_entity.type
_entity.pdbx_description
1 polymer ?
#
loop_
_entity_poly.entity_id
_entity_poly.type
_entity_poly.pdbx_seq_one_letter_code
_entity_poly.pdbx_strand_id
1 'polypeptide(L)'
;MTKTLNVFQAKNSTNTTEVEVTVAFPNHLYRQVSKSSAEDKLVFTVQVLEEVAVLFEEDHSSASWEHSTVRNFLNIVNKQAEELHSCIGSHGHKKKTTKLHMYFKRLSHHILKEMVRSHHSH
;
A
#
# COMPACT_ATOMS: atom_id res chain seq x y z
N MET A 1 -10.60 3.03 9.08
CA MET A 1 -10.25 3.84 7.89
C MET A 1 -9.93 5.30 8.20
N THR A 2 -10.74 6.01 9.01
CA THR A 2 -10.54 7.46 9.28
C THR A 2 -9.17 7.79 9.87
N LYS A 3 -8.64 6.96 10.79
CA LYS A 3 -7.30 7.13 11.37
C LYS A 3 -6.17 7.01 10.34
N THR A 4 -6.25 6.03 9.43
CA THR A 4 -5.24 5.79 8.38
C THR A 4 -5.22 6.94 7.36
N LEU A 5 -6.40 7.47 6.99
CA LEU A 5 -6.52 8.59 6.06
C LEU A 5 -5.96 9.90 6.66
N ASN A 6 -6.19 10.13 7.95
CA ASN A 6 -5.69 11.33 8.64
C ASN A 6 -4.15 11.39 8.70
N VAL A 7 -3.47 10.23 8.77
CA VAL A 7 -1.99 10.17 8.73
C VAL A 7 -1.46 10.61 7.37
N PHE A 8 -2.14 10.25 6.27
CA PHE A 8 -1.75 10.66 4.91
C PHE A 8 -2.05 12.14 4.62
N GLN A 9 -3.20 12.66 5.06
CA GLN A 9 -3.62 14.02 4.75
C GLN A 9 -2.77 15.11 5.44
N ALA A 10 -2.10 14.79 6.54
CA ALA A 10 -1.28 15.74 7.28
C ALA A 10 -0.02 16.21 6.52
N LYS A 11 0.37 15.59 5.39
CA LYS A 11 1.67 15.86 4.72
C LYS A 11 1.62 16.26 3.24
N ASN A 12 0.44 16.44 2.63
CA ASN A 12 0.37 16.79 1.19
C ASN A 12 0.60 18.28 0.87
N SER A 13 1.41 18.98 1.67
CA SER A 13 1.82 20.36 1.40
C SER A 13 3.32 20.39 1.11
N THR A 14 3.71 19.96 -0.08
CA THR A 14 5.03 20.29 -0.67
C THR A 14 4.99 20.04 -2.17
N ASN A 15 5.17 21.11 -2.95
CA ASN A 15 5.27 21.06 -4.41
C ASN A 15 6.48 20.20 -4.80
N THR A 16 6.25 19.08 -5.50
CA THR A 16 7.30 18.20 -6.03
C THR A 16 7.16 18.16 -7.56
N THR A 17 8.25 18.45 -8.26
CA THR A 17 8.34 18.45 -9.73
C THR A 17 7.93 17.09 -10.29
N GLU A 18 7.00 17.09 -11.25
CA GLU A 18 6.32 15.92 -11.79
C GLU A 18 7.29 15.04 -12.61
N VAL A 19 7.80 13.96 -12.01
CA VAL A 19 8.26 12.82 -12.79
C VAL A 19 7.03 11.95 -13.05
N GLU A 20 6.54 11.96 -14.29
CA GLU A 20 5.37 11.19 -14.72
C GLU A 20 5.71 9.69 -14.86
N VAL A 21 6.02 9.02 -13.74
CA VAL A 21 6.05 7.56 -13.70
C VAL A 21 4.67 7.06 -13.28
N THR A 22 3.75 6.98 -14.24
CA THR A 22 2.35 6.61 -13.96
C THR A 22 2.18 5.09 -13.90
N VAL A 23 2.32 4.52 -12.70
CA VAL A 23 1.81 3.17 -12.44
C VAL A 23 0.28 3.24 -12.36
N ALA A 24 -0.40 2.79 -13.42
CA ALA A 24 -1.86 2.87 -13.50
C ALA A 24 -2.55 2.11 -12.35
N PHE A 25 -3.42 2.81 -11.62
CA PHE A 25 -4.19 2.21 -10.53
C PHE A 25 -5.11 1.08 -11.03
N PRO A 26 -5.17 -0.08 -10.35
CA PRO A 26 -5.84 -1.28 -10.87
C PRO A 26 -7.35 -1.25 -10.59
N ASN A 27 -8.04 -0.21 -11.09
CA ASN A 27 -9.48 0.04 -10.91
C ASN A 27 -10.35 -1.20 -11.18
N HIS A 28 -9.98 -2.01 -12.18
CA HIS A 28 -10.71 -3.21 -12.54
C HIS A 28 -10.76 -4.26 -11.41
N LEU A 29 -9.70 -4.41 -10.62
CA LEU A 29 -9.65 -5.34 -9.49
C LEU A 29 -10.62 -4.91 -8.38
N TYR A 30 -10.61 -3.61 -8.04
CA TYR A 30 -11.52 -3.04 -7.06
C TYR A 30 -12.99 -3.14 -7.50
N ARG A 31 -13.28 -2.89 -8.79
CA ARG A 31 -14.62 -3.06 -9.37
C ARG A 31 -15.10 -4.51 -9.39
N GLN A 32 -14.19 -5.46 -9.54
CA GLN A 32 -14.52 -6.89 -9.51
C GLN A 32 -14.89 -7.30 -8.07
N VAL A 33 -14.03 -6.98 -7.12
CA VAL A 33 -14.21 -7.34 -5.69
C VAL A 33 -15.41 -6.65 -5.06
N SER A 34 -15.78 -5.43 -5.51
CA SER A 34 -16.96 -4.74 -4.98
C SER A 34 -18.27 -5.52 -5.20
N LYS A 35 -18.30 -6.41 -6.19
CA LYS A 35 -19.44 -7.28 -6.51
C LYS A 35 -19.33 -8.69 -5.91
N SER A 36 -18.23 -9.02 -5.25
CA SER A 36 -17.97 -10.33 -4.63
C SER A 36 -18.57 -10.45 -3.23
N SER A 37 -18.40 -11.63 -2.59
CA SER A 37 -18.89 -11.88 -1.23
C SER A 37 -18.18 -11.00 -0.19
N ALA A 38 -18.75 -10.92 1.03
CA ALA A 38 -18.12 -10.18 2.13
C ALA A 38 -16.74 -10.74 2.47
N GLU A 39 -16.59 -12.07 2.44
CA GLU A 39 -15.33 -12.77 2.67
C GLU A 39 -14.29 -12.47 1.58
N ASP A 40 -14.70 -12.43 0.31
CA ASP A 40 -13.79 -12.07 -0.80
C ASP A 40 -13.30 -10.61 -0.67
N LYS A 41 -14.20 -9.70 -0.28
CA LYS A 41 -13.84 -8.31 0.02
C LYS A 41 -12.88 -8.22 1.19
N LEU A 42 -13.05 -9.04 2.22
CA LEU A 42 -12.18 -9.06 3.39
C LEU A 42 -10.79 -9.59 3.03
N VAL A 43 -10.70 -10.72 2.32
CA VAL A 43 -9.44 -11.29 1.82
C VAL A 43 -8.69 -10.28 0.95
N PHE A 44 -9.40 -9.61 0.03
CA PHE A 44 -8.79 -8.58 -0.81
C PHE A 44 -8.30 -7.38 0.01
N THR A 45 -9.07 -6.94 1.01
CA THR A 45 -8.68 -5.83 1.89
C THR A 45 -7.44 -6.18 2.71
N VAL A 46 -7.38 -7.39 3.27
CA VAL A 46 -6.19 -7.89 3.98
C VAL A 46 -4.98 -7.88 3.06
N GLN A 47 -5.10 -8.40 1.84
CA GLN A 47 -4.00 -8.37 0.88
C GLN A 47 -3.55 -6.93 0.56
N VAL A 48 -4.48 -5.99 0.38
CA VAL A 48 -4.11 -4.57 0.16
C VAL A 48 -3.32 -4.02 1.35
N LEU A 49 -3.74 -4.30 2.58
CA LEU A 49 -3.04 -3.82 3.78
C LEU A 49 -1.63 -4.41 3.91
N GLU A 50 -1.48 -5.71 3.66
CA GLU A 50 -0.17 -6.38 3.66
C GLU A 50 0.77 -5.81 2.60
N GLU A 51 0.29 -5.61 1.36
CA GLU A 51 1.11 -5.06 0.28
C GLU A 51 1.49 -3.59 0.55
N VAL A 52 0.60 -2.81 1.19
CA VAL A 52 0.91 -1.45 1.66
C VAL A 52 1.96 -1.48 2.77
N ALA A 53 1.89 -2.42 3.72
CA ALA A 53 2.89 -2.54 4.77
C ALA A 53 4.27 -2.85 4.17
N VAL A 54 4.36 -3.86 3.28
CA VAL A 54 5.59 -4.22 2.57
C VAL A 54 6.14 -3.01 1.81
N LEU A 55 5.29 -2.26 1.11
CA LEU A 55 5.71 -1.06 0.38
C LEU A 55 6.38 -0.03 1.30
N PHE A 56 5.91 0.17 2.52
CA PHE A 56 6.45 1.15 3.48
C PHE A 56 7.60 0.61 4.33
N GLU A 57 7.83 -0.71 4.37
CA GLU A 57 8.99 -1.35 5.00
C GLU A 57 10.25 -1.30 4.13
N GLU A 58 10.12 -1.06 2.83
CA GLU A 58 11.26 -0.84 1.93
C GLU A 58 12.11 0.38 2.34
N ASP A 59 13.35 0.43 1.86
CA ASP A 59 14.23 1.57 2.12
C ASP A 59 13.77 2.81 1.36
N HIS A 60 13.21 3.77 2.12
CA HIS A 60 12.76 5.08 1.65
C HIS A 60 13.64 6.20 2.19
N SER A 61 14.92 5.94 2.42
CA SER A 61 15.88 6.95 2.90
C SER A 61 15.96 8.21 2.02
N SER A 62 15.58 8.12 0.74
CA SER A 62 15.46 9.27 -0.16
C SER A 62 14.19 10.11 0.02
N ALA A 63 13.18 9.60 0.74
CA ALA A 63 11.94 10.31 1.01
C ALA A 63 12.08 11.18 2.27
N SER A 64 11.47 12.36 2.28
CA SER A 64 11.46 13.29 3.43
C SER A 64 10.55 12.85 4.59
N TRP A 65 10.17 11.57 4.65
CA TRP A 65 9.23 11.06 5.62
C TRP A 65 9.89 10.83 6.97
N GLU A 66 9.31 11.42 8.01
CA GLU A 66 9.76 11.17 9.39
C GLU A 66 9.57 9.69 9.77
N HIS A 67 10.64 9.04 10.24
CA HIS A 67 10.64 7.63 10.66
C HIS A 67 9.55 7.30 11.69
N SER A 68 9.27 8.21 12.64
CA SER A 68 8.25 7.98 13.66
C SER A 68 6.84 7.91 13.04
N THR A 69 6.57 8.74 12.02
CA THR A 69 5.31 8.74 11.28
C THR A 69 5.16 7.44 10.50
N VAL A 70 6.20 6.99 9.79
CA VAL A 70 6.19 5.72 9.04
C VAL A 70 5.98 4.53 9.96
N ARG A 71 6.67 4.50 11.11
CA ARG A 71 6.50 3.45 12.12
C ARG A 71 5.06 3.42 12.67
N ASN A 72 4.49 4.58 13.00
CA ASN A 72 3.11 4.65 13.47
C ASN A 72 2.12 4.19 12.40
N PHE A 73 2.36 4.55 11.14
CA PHE A 73 1.55 4.09 10.01
C PHE A 73 1.60 2.57 9.87
N LEU A 74 2.80 1.97 9.85
CA LEU A 74 2.99 0.52 9.78
C LEU A 74 2.30 -0.20 10.94
N ASN A 75 2.43 0.31 12.17
CA ASN A 75 1.73 -0.25 13.33
C ASN A 75 0.20 -0.29 13.14
N ILE A 76 -0.38 0.77 12.57
CA ILE A 76 -1.84 0.83 12.32
C ILE A 76 -2.23 -0.14 11.21
N VAL A 77 -1.48 -0.18 10.11
CA VAL A 77 -1.80 -1.01 8.94
C VAL A 77 -1.64 -2.50 9.27
N ASN A 78 -0.54 -2.89 9.91
CA ASN A 78 -0.31 -4.27 10.33
C ASN A 78 -1.37 -4.74 11.31
N LYS A 79 -1.72 -3.90 12.30
CA LYS A 79 -2.81 -4.23 13.24
C LYS A 79 -4.15 -4.39 12.53
N GLN A 80 -4.48 -3.54 11.57
CA GLN A 80 -5.70 -3.68 10.77
C GLN A 80 -5.70 -4.97 9.94
N ALA A 81 -4.56 -5.35 9.36
CA ALA A 81 -4.43 -6.59 8.58
C ALA A 81 -4.63 -7.82 9.48
N GLU A 82 -3.96 -7.86 10.64
CA GLU A 82 -4.08 -8.95 11.63
C GLU A 82 -5.51 -9.11 12.14
N GLU A 83 -6.14 -8.00 12.57
CA GLU A 83 -7.51 -8.02 13.09
C GLU A 83 -8.50 -8.49 12.03
N LEU A 84 -8.39 -8.01 10.78
CA LEU A 84 -9.26 -8.47 9.69
C LEU A 84 -8.98 -9.91 9.30
N HIS A 85 -7.71 -10.33 9.24
CA HIS A 85 -7.34 -11.70 8.92
C HIS A 85 -7.96 -12.69 9.93
N SER A 86 -8.05 -12.32 11.20
CA SER A 86 -8.69 -13.13 12.24
C SER A 86 -10.17 -13.44 11.95
N CYS A 87 -10.88 -12.53 11.26
CA CYS A 87 -12.28 -12.72 10.87
C CYS A 87 -12.49 -13.73 9.73
N ILE A 88 -11.44 -14.07 8.98
CA ILE A 88 -11.53 -14.98 7.82
C ILE A 88 -11.55 -16.46 8.27
N GLY A 89 -11.09 -16.75 9.50
CA GLY A 89 -11.08 -18.10 10.08
C GLY A 89 -10.40 -19.15 9.18
N SER A 90 -10.87 -20.39 9.23
CA SER A 90 -10.39 -21.50 8.38
C SER A 90 -10.74 -21.37 6.89
N HIS A 91 -11.52 -20.36 6.50
CA HIS A 91 -11.77 -20.02 5.08
C HIS A 91 -10.61 -19.22 4.46
N GLY A 92 -9.52 -18.99 5.20
CA GLY A 92 -8.30 -18.27 4.79
C GLY A 92 -7.51 -18.90 3.62
N HIS A 93 -7.95 -20.04 3.09
CA HIS A 93 -7.36 -20.66 1.90
C HIS A 93 -7.76 -19.97 0.58
N LYS A 94 -8.55 -18.89 0.62
CA LYS A 94 -8.86 -18.10 -0.59
C LYS A 94 -7.58 -17.47 -1.14
N LYS A 95 -7.32 -17.72 -2.43
CA LYS A 95 -6.08 -17.35 -3.10
C LYS A 95 -5.95 -15.82 -3.23
N LYS A 96 -4.84 -15.28 -2.75
CA LYS A 96 -4.44 -13.87 -2.97
C LYS A 96 -4.38 -13.57 -4.48
N THR A 97 -4.74 -12.34 -4.85
CA THR A 97 -4.78 -11.88 -6.24
C THR A 97 -3.38 -11.58 -6.75
N THR A 98 -2.83 -12.41 -7.64
CA THR A 98 -1.50 -12.20 -8.24
C THR A 98 -1.38 -10.85 -8.96
N LYS A 99 -2.46 -10.40 -9.62
CA LYS A 99 -2.48 -9.09 -10.31
C LYS A 99 -2.32 -7.91 -9.35
N LEU A 100 -2.85 -8.02 -8.13
CA LEU A 100 -2.72 -6.99 -7.10
C LEU A 100 -1.26 -6.93 -6.61
N HIS A 101 -0.66 -8.08 -6.34
CA HIS A 101 0.76 -8.17 -5.99
C HIS A 101 1.66 -7.56 -7.08
N MET A 102 1.39 -7.88 -8.36
CA MET A 102 2.14 -7.30 -9.48
C MET A 102 2.01 -5.77 -9.57
N TYR A 103 0.84 -5.22 -9.21
CA TYR A 103 0.65 -3.77 -9.15
C TYR A 103 1.55 -3.13 -8.09
N PHE A 104 1.58 -3.66 -6.85
CA PHE A 104 2.44 -3.13 -5.80
C PHE A 104 3.93 -3.30 -6.09
N LYS A 105 4.32 -4.43 -6.70
CA LYS A 105 5.70 -4.61 -7.17
C LYS A 105 6.12 -3.58 -8.22
N ARG A 106 5.23 -3.27 -9.17
CA ARG A 106 5.46 -2.19 -10.14
C ARG A 106 5.54 -0.84 -9.44
N LEU A 107 4.67 -0.59 -8.47
CA LEU A 107 4.66 0.64 -7.69
C LEU A 107 5.99 0.88 -6.96
N SER A 108 6.49 -0.12 -6.24
CA SER A 108 7.81 -0.09 -5.61
C SER A 108 8.92 0.18 -6.61
N HIS A 109 8.96 -0.58 -7.71
CA HIS A 109 10.03 -0.48 -8.70
C HIS A 109 10.05 0.85 -9.45
N HIS A 110 8.89 1.38 -9.81
CA HIS A 110 8.79 2.53 -10.70
C HIS A 110 8.69 3.87 -9.98
N ILE A 111 8.17 3.91 -8.75
CA ILE A 111 8.04 5.18 -8.02
C ILE A 111 9.16 5.34 -7.00
N LEU A 112 9.53 4.27 -6.29
CA LEU A 112 10.42 4.39 -5.13
C LEU A 112 11.89 4.17 -5.52
N LYS A 113 12.21 3.21 -6.41
CA LYS A 113 13.58 3.00 -6.89
C LYS A 113 14.06 4.04 -7.92
N GLU A 114 13.16 4.64 -8.69
CA GLU A 114 13.49 5.75 -9.60
C GLU A 114 13.83 7.03 -8.81
N MET A 115 13.14 7.31 -7.69
CA MET A 115 13.48 8.42 -6.79
C MET A 115 14.91 8.32 -6.21
N VAL A 116 15.35 7.11 -5.84
CA VAL A 116 16.71 6.86 -5.31
C VAL A 116 17.79 7.18 -6.35
N ARG A 117 17.57 6.86 -7.63
CA ARG A 117 18.55 7.15 -8.71
C ARG A 117 18.69 8.63 -9.02
N SER A 118 17.60 9.40 -8.93
CA SER A 118 17.61 10.85 -9.19
C SER A 118 18.30 11.66 -8.08
N HIS A 119 18.43 11.10 -6.87
CA HIS A 119 19.13 11.75 -5.75
C HIS A 119 20.65 11.48 -5.70
N HIS A 120 21.14 10.42 -6.34
CA HIS A 120 22.58 10.10 -6.42
C HIS A 120 23.28 10.69 -7.66
N SER A 121 22.58 11.51 -8.44
CA SER A 121 23.10 12.16 -9.66
C SER A 121 23.48 13.65 -9.47
N HIS A 122 23.56 14.12 -8.22
CA HIS A 122 24.04 15.46 -7.87
C HIS A 122 25.26 15.43 -6.95
#